data_AF-A0A352AJZ0-F1
#
_entry.id   AF-A0A352AJZ0-F1
#
_cell.length_a   1.000
_cell.length_b   1.000
_cell.length_c   1.000
_cell.angle_alpha   90.00
_cell.angle_beta   90.00
_cell.angle_gamma   90.00
#
_symmetry.space_group_name_H-M   'P 1'
#
loop_
_entity.id
_entity.type
_entity.pdbx_description
1 polymer ?
#
loop_
_entity_poly.entity_id
_entity_poly.type
_entity_poly.pdbx_seq_one_letter_code
_entity_poly.pdbx_strand_id
1 'polypeptide(L)' 'MNSLSQKRLVHFLGEELAIPAASIALALRHCQETPNLLPMILWQYGLVTLQQLDQIFDWLETA' A
#
# COMPACT_ATOMS: atom_id res chain seq x y z
N MET A 1 -15.98 -5.31 8.85
CA MET A 1 -14.95 -6.12 9.54
C MET A 1 -13.77 -6.39 8.59
N ASN A 2 -13.07 -5.34 8.12
CA ASN A 2 -12.00 -5.45 7.09
C ASN A 2 -10.59 -5.03 7.59
N SER A 3 -10.38 -4.92 8.91
CA SER A 3 -9.20 -4.22 9.45
C SER A 3 -7.90 -5.04 9.50
N LEU A 4 -7.92 -6.36 9.31
CA LEU A 4 -6.72 -7.19 9.45
C LEU A 4 -5.84 -7.15 8.19
N SER A 5 -6.43 -7.29 7.00
CA SER A 5 -5.69 -7.26 5.73
C SER A 5 -5.05 -5.89 5.47
N GLN A 6 -5.77 -4.81 5.79
CA GLN A 6 -5.24 -3.45 5.66
C GLN A 6 -4.08 -3.18 6.64
N LYS A 7 -4.17 -3.66 7.88
CA LYS A 7 -3.06 -3.52 8.85
C LYS A 7 -1.82 -4.28 8.38
N ARG A 8 -1.97 -5.52 7.93
CA ARG A 8 -0.84 -6.31 7.39
C ARG A 8 -0.18 -5.63 6.20
N LEU A 9 -0.98 -5.05 5.30
CA LEU A 9 -0.46 -4.28 4.16
C LEU A 9 0.32 -3.04 4.62
N VAL A 10 -0.20 -2.27 5.57
CA VAL A 10 0.52 -1.09 6.11
C VAL A 10 1.84 -1.50 6.77
N HIS A 11 1.86 -2.62 7.50
CA HIS A 11 3.09 -3.17 8.07
C HIS A 11 4.08 -3.58 6.98
N PHE A 12 3.65 -4.30 5.95
CA PHE A 12 4.48 -4.68 4.81
C PHE A 12 5.08 -3.45 4.09
N LEU A 13 4.24 -2.45 3.80
CA LEU A 13 4.68 -1.21 3.15
C LEU A 13 5.74 -0.46 3.98
N GLY A 14 5.56 -0.41 5.31
CA GLY A 14 6.49 0.30 6.20
C GLY A 14 7.77 -0.46 6.50
N GLU A 15 7.67 -1.75 6.80
CA GLU A 15 8.80 -2.57 7.27
C GLU A 15 9.60 -3.14 6.09
N GLU A 16 8.92 -3.76 5.11
CA GLU A 16 9.60 -4.47 4.00
C GLU A 16 9.98 -3.50 2.88
N LEU A 17 9.11 -2.54 2.58
CA LEU A 17 9.33 -1.57 1.48
C LEU A 17 9.90 -0.24 1.95
N ALA A 18 10.12 -0.06 3.25
CA ALA A 18 10.64 1.18 3.87
C ALA A 18 9.85 2.44 3.50
N ILE A 19 8.55 2.31 3.23
CA ILE A 19 7.69 3.43 2.83
C ILE A 19 7.33 4.25 4.08
N PRO A 20 7.53 5.58 4.08
CA PRO A 20 7.18 6.41 5.21
C PRO A 20 5.69 6.29 5.58
N ALA A 21 5.40 6.18 6.87
CA ALA A 21 4.02 6.12 7.37
C ALA A 21 3.17 7.32 6.91
N ALA A 22 3.78 8.50 6.72
CA ALA A 22 3.10 9.68 6.18
C ALA A 22 2.63 9.47 4.73
N SER A 23 3.44 8.83 3.88
CA SER A 23 3.11 8.48 2.50
C SER A 23 1.97 7.46 2.44
N ILE A 24 2.02 6.45 3.31
CA ILE A 24 0.96 5.44 3.43
C ILE A 24 -0.34 6.09 3.90
N ALA A 25 -0.28 6.96 4.91
CA ALA A 25 -1.44 7.68 5.43
C ALA A 25 -2.08 8.59 4.38
N LEU A 26 -1.28 9.25 3.54
CA LEU A 26 -1.79 10.05 2.42
C LEU A 26 -2.56 9.16 1.44
N ALA A 27 -1.96 8.06 0.99
CA ALA A 27 -2.60 7.15 0.04
C ALA A 27 -3.88 6.51 0.62
N LEU A 28 -3.88 6.15 1.90
CA LEU A 28 -5.05 5.60 2.60
C LEU A 28 -6.23 6.60 2.67
N ARG A 29 -5.96 7.90 2.80
CA ARG A 29 -7.02 8.94 2.77
C ARG A 29 -7.69 9.02 1.40
N HIS A 30 -6.94 8.78 0.32
CA HIS A 30 -7.50 8.76 -1.03
C HIS A 30 -8.18 7.42 -1.38
N CYS A 31 -7.81 6.35 -0.69
CA CYS A 31 -8.36 4.99 -0.89
C CYS A 31 -9.52 4.62 0.03
N GLN A 32 -10.12 5.57 0.76
CA GLN A 32 -11.17 5.26 1.74
C GLN A 32 -12.34 4.44 1.18
N GLU A 33 -12.66 4.60 -0.10
CA GLU A 33 -13.75 3.85 -0.77
C GLU A 33 -13.24 2.61 -1.53
N THR A 34 -11.94 2.55 -1.85
CA THR A 34 -11.38 1.56 -2.77
C THR A 34 -9.95 1.14 -2.34
N PRO A 35 -9.82 0.21 -1.39
CA PRO A 35 -8.51 -0.27 -0.92
C PRO A 35 -7.68 -0.93 -2.02
N ASN A 36 -8.32 -1.48 -3.05
CA ASN A 36 -7.69 -2.05 -4.24
C ASN A 36 -6.89 -1.02 -5.06
N LEU A 37 -7.19 0.28 -4.90
CA LEU A 37 -6.45 1.34 -5.57
C LEU A 37 -5.19 1.78 -4.81
N LEU A 38 -4.97 1.30 -3.57
CA LEU A 38 -3.86 1.79 -2.73
C LEU A 38 -2.50 1.64 -3.41
N PRO A 39 -2.15 0.49 -4.01
CA PRO A 39 -0.87 0.34 -4.72
C PRO A 39 -0.78 1.32 -5.90
N MET A 40 -1.87 1.49 -6.65
CA MET A 40 -1.91 2.40 -7.79
C MET A 40 -1.79 3.88 -7.37
N ILE A 41 -2.37 4.27 -6.23
CA ILE A 41 -2.25 5.62 -5.68
C ILE A 41 -0.82 5.87 -5.23
N LEU A 42 -0.19 4.93 -4.52
CA LEU A 42 1.21 5.06 -4.13
C LEU A 42 2.11 5.31 -5.36
N TRP A 43 1.87 4.60 -6.46
CA TRP A 43 2.64 4.79 -7.69
C TRP A 43 2.32 6.13 -8.40
N GLN A 44 1.05 6.50 -8.51
CA GLN A 44 0.64 7.78 -9.13
C GLN A 44 1.22 9.01 -8.43
N TYR A 45 1.39 8.94 -7.11
CA TYR A 45 2.01 10.01 -6.32
C TYR A 45 3.56 9.92 -6.30
N GLY A 46 4.15 8.93 -6.99
CA GLY A 46 5.60 8.72 -6.99
C GLY A 46 6.17 8.26 -5.64
N LEU A 47 5.32 7.73 -4.76
CA LEU A 47 5.71 7.25 -3.43
C LEU A 47 6.35 5.86 -3.47
N VAL A 48 6.10 5.12 -4.54
CA VAL A 48 6.71 3.82 -4.82
C VAL A 48 7.16 3.74 -6.28
N THR A 49 8.22 2.97 -6.51
CA THR A 49 8.68 2.64 -7.86
C THR A 49 7.84 1.53 -8.49
N LEU A 50 7.96 1.33 -9.80
CA LEU A 50 7.28 0.22 -10.49
C LEU A 50 7.68 -1.16 -9.90
N GLN A 51 8.93 -1.33 -9.48
CA GLN A 51 9.41 -2.57 -8.84
C GLN A 51 8.79 -2.80 -7.45
N GLN A 52 8.59 -1.73 -6.68
CA GLN A 52 7.90 -1.82 -5.38
C GLN A 52 6.40 -2.03 -5.58
N LEU A 53 5.81 -1.42 -6.61
CA LEU A 53 4.43 -1.67 -7.00
C LEU A 53 4.18 -3.15 -7.29
N ASP A 54 5.06 -3.77 -8.07
CA ASP A 54 5.00 -5.20 -8.40
C ASP A 54 5.04 -6.07 -7.13
N GLN A 55 5.98 -5.81 -6.21
CA GLN A 55 6.07 -6.51 -4.91
C GLN A 55 4.80 -6.34 -4.05
N ILE A 56 4.15 -5.18 -4.11
CA ILE A 56 2.89 -4.96 -3.39
C ILE A 56 1.79 -5.85 -3.98
N PHE A 57 1.71 -5.98 -5.30
CA PHE A 57 0.72 -6.84 -5.95
C PHE A 57 1.00 -8.33 -5.68
N ASP A 58 2.24 -8.78 -5.79
CA ASP A 58 2.64 -10.16 -5.46
C ASP A 58 2.30 -10.52 -4.00
N TRP A 59 2.55 -9.59 -3.07
CA TRP A 59 2.17 -9.76 -1.67
C TRP A 59 0.65 -9.81 -1.47
N LEU A 60 -0.12 -8.99 -2.21
CA LEU A 60 -1.59 -9.00 -2.15
C LEU A 60 -2.20 -10.29 -2.69
N GLU A 61 -1.54 -10.96 -3.64
CA GLU A 61 -1.98 -12.28 -4.16
C GLU A 61 -1.68 -13.43 -3.19
N THR A 62 -0.70 -13.26 -2.29
CA THR A 62 -0.23 -14.30 -1.37
C THR A 62 -0.76 -14.19 0.08
N ALA A 63 -1.42 -13.09 0.46
CA ALA A 63 -1.81 -12.74 1.85
C ALA A 63 -3.29 -12.99 2.26
#